data_AF-A0A1X3ISY2-F1
#
_entry.id   AF-A0A1X3ISY2-F1
#
_cell.length_a   1.000
_cell.length_b   1.000
_cell.length_c   1.000
_cell.angle_alpha   90.00
_cell.angle_beta   90.00
_cell.angle_gamma   90.00
#
_symmetry.space_group_name_H-M   'P 1'
#
loop_
_entity.id
_entity.type
_entity.pdbx_description
1 polymer ?
#
loop_
_entity_poly.entity_id
_entity_poly.type
_entity_poly.pdbx_seq_one_letter_code
_entity_poly.pdbx_strand_id
1 'polypeptide(L)'
;MDKKFILDLTVNTTDPKNNKEFLWLSYSINNLSSVKHEKSYWMTLEKRCLSLFSENGYDLQTGAWFCLISSHLYSWEGLAISSWKFADSFVKQKKCWPQSTATQMRVNILVWYIKNVIPVIQTLPDDEKTHSSLTLLEDALILLTELEYNLLSGKFFIISDMLAELRRHNGDDTEISDSEQHASAPPPDTENIKPVSRVLSTDVKSNDIPVQKNNMSINDCEKIHRYYNVIYFISGVLLAVFLSYSCRPETALKLKRAMPDSFLTEMLMNYSGCSEITPDSTDSWTQLSKKIDDFTETLKTIEDNGDYITISRLKTIAYDMKSTFLEYDTPVNVRISKLYNNMSMGKEDINRELEIIQRNINKFNCEISELKLRADSSLKGKER
;
A
#
# COMPACT_ATOMS: atom_id res chain seq x y z
N MET A 1 -26.10 19.26 6.41
CA MET A 1 -24.87 20.00 6.72
C MET A 1 -25.11 21.50 6.58
N ASP A 2 -24.61 22.34 7.49
CA ASP A 2 -24.58 23.80 7.28
C ASP A 2 -23.34 24.14 6.44
N LYS A 3 -23.56 24.49 5.17
CA LYS A 3 -22.51 24.81 4.19
C LYS A 3 -21.67 26.02 4.64
N LYS A 4 -22.33 27.05 5.17
CA LYS A 4 -21.69 28.30 5.54
C LYS A 4 -20.78 28.09 6.74
N PHE A 5 -21.29 27.39 7.76
CA PHE A 5 -20.49 27.01 8.93
C PHE A 5 -19.18 26.33 8.52
N ILE A 6 -19.25 25.27 7.69
CA ILE A 6 -18.06 24.50 7.27
C ILE A 6 -17.05 25.36 6.49
N LEU A 7 -17.53 26.21 5.57
CA LEU A 7 -16.65 27.06 4.77
C LEU A 7 -16.00 28.18 5.62
N ASP A 8 -16.75 28.77 6.56
CA ASP A 8 -16.29 29.88 7.41
C ASP A 8 -15.40 29.43 8.60
N LEU A 9 -15.22 28.11 8.84
CA LEU A 9 -14.38 27.60 9.94
C LEU A 9 -12.96 28.18 9.93
N THR A 10 -12.55 28.75 11.06
CA THR A 10 -11.16 29.16 11.34
C THR A 10 -10.27 27.94 11.52
N VAL A 11 -8.99 28.03 11.13
CA VAL A 11 -8.08 26.89 11.23
C VAL A 11 -7.49 26.71 12.63
N ASN A 12 -7.46 25.47 13.09
CA ASN A 12 -6.73 25.06 14.27
C ASN A 12 -5.22 25.13 13.99
N THR A 13 -4.45 25.69 14.92
CA THR A 13 -2.98 25.77 14.84
C THR A 13 -2.27 24.94 15.91
N THR A 14 -3.04 24.28 16.78
CA THR A 14 -2.59 23.49 17.94
C THR A 14 -2.75 22.00 17.67
N ASP A 15 -2.00 21.17 18.40
CA ASP A 15 -2.02 19.72 18.21
C ASP A 15 -3.24 19.06 18.90
N PRO A 16 -4.20 18.49 18.14
CA PRO A 16 -5.43 17.93 18.69
C PRO A 16 -5.24 16.51 19.28
N LYS A 17 -4.07 15.86 19.16
CA LYS A 17 -3.87 14.47 19.65
C LYS A 17 -4.09 14.29 21.16
N ASN A 18 -4.05 15.37 21.94
CA ASN A 18 -4.35 15.34 23.38
C ASN A 18 -5.86 15.54 23.69
N ASN A 19 -6.69 15.88 22.70
CA ASN A 19 -8.14 15.98 22.86
C ASN A 19 -8.77 14.57 22.87
N LYS A 20 -9.59 14.28 23.89
CA LYS A 20 -10.28 12.99 24.04
C LYS A 20 -11.23 12.69 22.89
N GLU A 21 -11.90 13.70 22.37
CA GLU A 21 -12.84 13.61 21.24
C GLU A 21 -12.10 13.26 19.94
N PHE A 22 -10.92 13.86 19.73
CA PHE A 22 -10.03 13.54 18.61
C PHE A 22 -9.50 12.11 18.69
N LEU A 23 -9.08 11.66 19.88
CA LEU A 23 -8.61 10.28 20.09
C LEU A 23 -9.74 9.26 19.87
N TRP A 24 -10.94 9.54 20.36
CA TRP A 24 -12.12 8.70 20.14
C TRP A 24 -12.48 8.62 18.66
N LEU A 25 -12.55 9.76 17.97
CA LEU A 25 -12.83 9.84 16.54
C LEU A 25 -11.77 9.10 15.71
N SER A 26 -10.50 9.27 16.04
CA SER A 26 -9.38 8.54 15.42
C SER A 26 -9.53 7.02 15.58
N TYR A 27 -9.87 6.56 16.79
CA TYR A 27 -10.11 5.13 17.03
C TYR A 27 -11.32 4.62 16.22
N SER A 28 -12.44 5.34 16.21
CA SER A 28 -13.64 4.95 15.47
C SER A 28 -13.43 4.91 13.96
N ILE A 29 -12.74 5.90 13.38
CA ILE A 29 -12.47 5.97 11.94
C ILE A 29 -11.46 4.91 11.50
N ASN A 30 -10.42 4.61 12.29
CA ASN A 30 -9.44 3.59 11.95
C ASN A 30 -9.93 2.15 12.21
N ASN A 31 -11.07 1.96 12.88
CA ASN A 31 -11.71 0.66 13.13
C ASN A 31 -13.10 0.55 12.46
N LEU A 32 -13.33 1.27 11.36
CA LEU A 32 -14.48 1.04 10.50
C LEU A 32 -14.44 -0.40 9.98
N SER A 33 -15.39 -1.23 10.43
CA SER A 33 -15.50 -2.62 9.98
C SER A 33 -16.07 -2.71 8.57
N SER A 34 -15.94 -3.88 7.94
CA SER A 34 -16.56 -4.19 6.64
C SER A 34 -18.09 -4.31 6.68
N VAL A 35 -18.71 -4.14 7.85
CA VAL A 35 -20.17 -4.11 8.02
C VAL A 35 -20.67 -2.74 7.59
N LYS A 36 -21.74 -2.70 6.79
CA LYS A 36 -22.39 -1.44 6.36
C LYS A 36 -22.97 -0.72 7.58
N HIS A 37 -22.26 0.29 8.07
CA HIS A 37 -22.69 1.10 9.22
C HIS A 37 -23.99 1.85 8.92
N GLU A 38 -24.88 1.88 9.91
CA GLU A 38 -26.12 2.66 9.83
C GLU A 38 -25.87 4.17 9.78
N LYS A 39 -26.83 4.93 9.22
CA LYS A 39 -26.77 6.41 9.17
C LYS A 39 -26.61 7.05 10.56
N SER A 40 -27.15 6.41 11.60
CA SER A 40 -27.02 6.78 13.02
C SER A 40 -25.56 6.84 13.50
N TYR A 41 -24.72 5.91 13.05
CA TYR A 41 -23.30 5.86 13.37
C TYR A 41 -22.54 7.00 12.70
N TRP A 42 -22.77 7.23 11.40
CA TRP A 42 -22.18 8.35 10.67
C TRP A 42 -22.56 9.71 11.25
N MET A 43 -23.82 9.92 11.66
CA MET A 43 -24.26 11.12 12.39
C MET A 43 -23.53 11.30 13.73
N THR A 44 -23.18 10.21 14.40
CA THR A 44 -22.40 10.26 15.65
C THR A 44 -20.96 10.71 15.39
N LEU A 45 -20.33 10.22 14.33
CA LEU A 45 -19.00 10.67 13.89
C LEU A 45 -19.02 12.15 13.47
N GLU A 46 -20.04 12.57 12.71
CA GLU A 46 -20.22 13.97 12.28
C GLU A 46 -20.31 14.90 13.50
N LYS A 47 -21.18 14.58 14.46
CA LYS A 47 -21.35 15.39 15.68
C LYS A 47 -20.03 15.59 16.44
N ARG A 48 -19.16 14.58 16.45
CA ARG A 48 -17.84 14.64 17.10
C ARG A 48 -16.86 15.52 16.31
N CYS A 49 -16.82 15.40 14.98
CA CYS A 49 -16.08 16.34 14.11
C CYS A 49 -16.53 17.79 14.31
N LEU A 50 -17.84 18.04 14.32
CA LEU A 50 -18.39 19.39 14.47
C LEU A 50 -18.09 19.99 15.86
N SER A 51 -18.07 19.19 16.93
CA SER A 51 -17.61 19.65 18.26
C SER A 51 -16.15 20.08 18.22
N LEU A 52 -15.25 19.24 17.67
CA LEU A 52 -13.83 19.55 17.51
C LEU A 52 -13.60 20.83 16.70
N PHE A 53 -14.31 20.99 15.57
CA PHE A 53 -14.23 22.20 14.75
C PHE A 53 -14.74 23.45 15.48
N SER A 54 -15.77 23.31 16.32
CA SER A 54 -16.33 24.43 17.10
C SER A 54 -15.42 24.84 18.28
N GLU A 55 -14.74 23.88 18.90
CA GLU A 55 -13.90 24.10 20.10
C GLU A 55 -12.45 24.46 19.76
N ASN A 56 -11.89 23.88 18.70
CA ASN A 56 -10.47 24.00 18.35
C ASN A 56 -10.20 24.63 16.97
N GLY A 57 -11.22 24.74 16.12
CA GLY A 57 -11.08 25.10 14.71
C GLY A 57 -10.80 23.90 13.79
N TYR A 58 -10.73 24.15 12.49
CA TYR A 58 -10.50 23.14 11.47
C TYR A 58 -9.02 22.71 11.41
N ASP A 59 -8.75 21.42 11.61
CA ASP A 59 -7.44 20.81 11.35
C ASP A 59 -7.53 19.82 10.17
N LEU A 60 -6.40 19.54 9.51
CA LEU A 60 -6.37 18.72 8.30
C LEU A 60 -6.68 17.24 8.55
N GLN A 61 -6.38 16.69 9.73
CA GLN A 61 -6.62 15.27 10.01
C GLN A 61 -8.11 15.03 10.27
N THR A 62 -8.73 15.85 11.13
CA THR A 62 -10.18 15.84 11.35
C THR A 62 -10.92 16.24 10.08
N GLY A 63 -10.36 17.17 9.30
CA GLY A 63 -10.85 17.56 7.98
C GLY A 63 -10.95 16.40 6.99
N ALA A 64 -9.90 15.58 6.86
CA ALA A 64 -9.91 14.41 6.00
C ALA A 64 -10.96 13.36 6.44
N TRP A 65 -11.08 13.11 7.75
CA TRP A 65 -12.12 12.23 8.29
C TRP A 65 -13.54 12.79 8.02
N PHE A 66 -13.72 14.10 8.16
CA PHE A 66 -14.98 14.77 7.87
C PHE A 66 -15.39 14.65 6.40
N CYS A 67 -14.44 14.57 5.46
CA CYS A 67 -14.76 14.33 4.05
C CYS A 67 -15.42 12.95 3.85
N LEU A 68 -14.88 11.89 4.48
CA LEU A 68 -15.47 10.56 4.46
C LEU A 68 -16.85 10.53 5.14
N ILE A 69 -17.00 11.18 6.28
CA ILE A 69 -18.29 11.22 7.00
C ILE A 69 -19.34 11.98 6.18
N SER A 70 -18.95 13.08 5.54
CA SER A 70 -19.85 13.93 4.76
C SER A 70 -20.34 13.25 3.47
N SER A 71 -19.49 12.47 2.79
CA SER A 71 -19.91 11.70 1.62
C SER A 71 -20.93 10.61 1.98
N HIS A 72 -20.79 9.96 3.14
CA HIS A 72 -21.78 8.97 3.61
C HIS A 72 -23.10 9.57 4.13
N LEU A 73 -23.13 10.84 4.57
CA LEU A 73 -24.33 11.49 5.10
C LEU A 73 -25.09 12.35 4.09
N TYR A 74 -24.35 12.99 3.17
CA TYR A 74 -24.84 14.02 2.25
C TYR A 74 -24.31 13.86 0.82
N SER A 75 -23.78 12.68 0.48
CA SER A 75 -23.50 12.29 -0.91
C SER A 75 -22.55 13.25 -1.62
N TRP A 76 -22.79 13.51 -2.92
CA TRP A 76 -22.00 14.43 -3.75
C TRP A 76 -21.84 15.83 -3.14
N GLU A 77 -22.90 16.40 -2.56
CA GLU A 77 -22.86 17.74 -1.97
C GLU A 77 -21.97 17.77 -0.71
N GLY A 78 -22.11 16.77 0.15
CA GLY A 78 -21.28 16.61 1.34
C GLY A 78 -19.81 16.46 0.98
N LEU A 79 -19.52 15.58 0.01
CA LEU A 79 -18.17 15.35 -0.46
C LEU A 79 -17.55 16.61 -1.09
N ALA A 80 -18.23 17.27 -2.02
CA ALA A 80 -17.72 18.44 -2.72
C ALA A 80 -17.33 19.57 -1.76
N ILE A 81 -18.21 19.92 -0.82
CA ILE A 81 -17.99 21.02 0.13
C ILE A 81 -16.87 20.69 1.13
N SER A 82 -16.86 19.47 1.66
CA SER A 82 -15.84 19.04 2.63
C SER A 82 -14.46 18.92 1.98
N SER A 83 -14.38 18.32 0.77
CA SER A 83 -13.14 18.22 -0.01
C SER A 83 -12.62 19.59 -0.46
N TRP A 84 -13.49 20.53 -0.83
CA TRP A 84 -13.07 21.91 -1.11
C TRP A 84 -12.48 22.59 0.12
N LYS A 85 -13.17 22.53 1.28
CA LYS A 85 -12.66 23.10 2.53
C LYS A 85 -11.34 22.47 2.96
N PHE A 86 -11.20 21.15 2.75
CA PHE A 86 -9.96 20.41 2.98
C PHE A 86 -8.84 20.91 2.07
N ALA A 87 -9.03 20.94 0.75
CA ALA A 87 -8.06 21.39 -0.22
C ALA A 87 -7.62 22.86 0.00
N ASP A 88 -8.58 23.77 0.21
CA ASP A 88 -8.34 25.18 0.50
C ASP A 88 -7.48 25.35 1.77
N SER A 89 -7.85 24.67 2.85
CA SER A 89 -7.12 24.70 4.12
C SER A 89 -5.73 24.08 3.99
N PHE A 90 -5.58 23.03 3.18
CA PHE A 90 -4.31 22.36 2.97
C PHE A 90 -3.32 23.26 2.19
N VAL A 91 -3.77 23.86 1.09
CA VAL A 91 -2.95 24.72 0.22
C VAL A 91 -2.70 26.10 0.85
N LYS A 92 -3.76 26.82 1.23
CA LYS A 92 -3.66 28.25 1.59
C LYS A 92 -3.29 28.45 3.06
N GLN A 93 -3.79 27.60 3.95
CA GLN A 93 -3.63 27.78 5.41
C GLN A 93 -2.39 27.06 5.94
N LYS A 94 -1.21 27.64 5.69
CA LYS A 94 0.11 27.08 6.13
C LYS A 94 0.22 26.83 7.64
N LYS A 95 -0.56 27.56 8.46
CA LYS A 95 -0.64 27.41 9.92
C LYS A 95 -1.64 26.33 10.39
N CYS A 96 -2.55 25.90 9.52
CA CYS A 96 -3.51 24.83 9.81
C CYS A 96 -2.75 23.57 10.23
N TRP A 97 -3.15 22.95 11.34
CA TRP A 97 -2.49 21.77 11.88
C TRP A 97 -2.75 20.53 11.01
N PRO A 98 -1.73 19.68 10.74
CA PRO A 98 -0.30 19.89 11.02
C PRO A 98 0.27 21.02 10.16
N GLN A 99 1.12 21.87 10.75
CA GLN A 99 1.70 23.04 10.06
C GLN A 99 2.47 22.63 8.79
N SER A 100 2.66 23.56 7.84
CA SER A 100 3.32 23.26 6.56
C SER A 100 4.77 22.75 6.67
N THR A 101 5.42 22.92 7.83
CA THR A 101 6.73 22.35 8.16
C THR A 101 6.69 20.87 8.53
N ALA A 102 5.53 20.35 8.94
CA ALA A 102 5.31 18.94 9.28
C ALA A 102 4.97 18.10 8.04
N THR A 103 5.81 18.17 7.01
CA THR A 103 5.57 17.61 5.66
C THR A 103 5.13 16.15 5.70
N GLN A 104 5.77 15.30 6.51
CA GLN A 104 5.40 13.87 6.59
C GLN A 104 4.00 13.64 7.17
N MET A 105 3.55 14.45 8.13
CA MET A 105 2.18 14.35 8.66
C MET A 105 1.16 14.77 7.61
N ARG A 106 1.45 15.83 6.84
CA ARG A 106 0.64 16.26 5.69
C ARG A 106 0.59 15.17 4.59
N VAL A 107 1.73 14.56 4.24
CA VAL A 107 1.79 13.39 3.34
C VAL A 107 0.88 12.27 3.83
N ASN A 108 0.98 11.89 5.11
CA ASN A 108 0.17 10.80 5.68
C ASN A 108 -1.33 11.11 5.64
N ILE A 109 -1.74 12.37 5.90
CA ILE A 109 -3.13 12.82 5.80
C ILE A 109 -3.63 12.77 4.34
N LEU A 110 -2.83 13.22 3.37
CA LEU A 110 -3.18 13.16 1.95
C LEU A 110 -3.30 11.71 1.47
N VAL A 111 -2.38 10.83 1.84
CA VAL A 111 -2.44 9.39 1.54
C VAL A 111 -3.66 8.73 2.21
N TRP A 112 -4.04 9.16 3.41
CA TRP A 112 -5.27 8.69 4.06
C TRP A 112 -6.52 9.14 3.29
N TYR A 113 -6.59 10.40 2.87
CA TYR A 113 -7.67 10.93 2.03
C TYR A 113 -7.78 10.15 0.71
N ILE A 114 -6.66 9.94 0.00
CA ILE A 114 -6.61 9.16 -1.24
C ILE A 114 -7.13 7.74 -1.04
N LYS A 115 -6.73 7.06 0.04
CA LYS A 115 -7.12 5.66 0.29
C LYS A 115 -8.57 5.47 0.73
N ASN A 116 -9.19 6.46 1.37
CA ASN A 116 -10.50 6.29 2.01
C ASN A 116 -11.60 7.15 1.38
N VAL A 117 -11.29 8.32 0.82
CA VAL A 117 -12.30 9.26 0.29
C VAL A 117 -12.45 9.13 -1.22
N ILE A 118 -11.36 9.04 -1.99
CA ILE A 118 -11.42 8.91 -3.46
C ILE A 118 -12.25 7.68 -3.90
N PRO A 119 -12.09 6.47 -3.32
CA PRO A 119 -12.91 5.31 -3.72
C PRO A 119 -14.41 5.50 -3.47
N VAL A 120 -14.81 6.37 -2.53
CA VAL A 120 -16.23 6.60 -2.23
C VAL A 120 -16.94 7.29 -3.41
N ILE A 121 -16.23 8.09 -4.23
CA ILE A 121 -16.82 8.74 -5.41
C ILE A 121 -17.45 7.71 -6.36
N GLN A 122 -16.81 6.56 -6.52
CA GLN A 122 -17.31 5.44 -7.35
C GLN A 122 -18.51 4.69 -6.75
N THR A 123 -18.92 5.05 -5.53
CA THR A 123 -20.04 4.42 -4.79
C THR A 123 -21.20 5.37 -4.52
N LEU A 124 -21.08 6.65 -4.92
CA LEU A 124 -22.13 7.63 -4.75
C LEU A 124 -23.27 7.42 -5.77
N PRO A 125 -24.53 7.66 -5.39
CA PRO A 125 -25.67 7.51 -6.29
C PRO A 125 -25.71 8.61 -7.36
N ASP A 126 -25.94 8.24 -8.62
CA ASP A 126 -25.95 9.18 -9.75
C ASP A 126 -27.15 10.15 -9.71
N ASP A 127 -28.27 9.78 -9.10
CA ASP A 127 -29.48 10.62 -9.02
C ASP A 127 -29.34 11.82 -8.07
N GLU A 128 -28.35 11.80 -7.16
CA GLU A 128 -28.01 12.92 -6.28
C GLU A 128 -26.85 13.80 -6.84
N LYS A 129 -26.35 13.48 -8.04
CA LYS A 129 -25.27 14.20 -8.74
C LYS A 129 -25.80 15.56 -9.22
N THR A 130 -25.18 16.66 -8.79
CA THR A 130 -25.55 18.03 -9.22
C THR A 130 -24.35 18.74 -9.83
N HIS A 131 -24.56 19.53 -10.90
CA HIS A 131 -23.50 20.29 -11.57
C HIS A 131 -22.69 21.14 -10.57
N SER A 132 -23.34 21.82 -9.63
CA SER A 132 -22.66 22.63 -8.61
C SER A 132 -21.76 21.81 -7.67
N SER A 133 -22.15 20.58 -7.34
CA SER A 133 -21.31 19.66 -6.55
C SER A 133 -20.15 19.12 -7.38
N LEU A 134 -20.38 18.82 -8.66
CA LEU A 134 -19.32 18.37 -9.58
C LEU A 134 -18.25 19.45 -9.79
N THR A 135 -18.63 20.67 -10.14
CA THR A 135 -17.68 21.77 -10.34
C THR A 135 -16.86 22.04 -9.08
N LEU A 136 -17.50 22.07 -7.90
CA LEU A 136 -16.81 22.31 -6.63
C LEU A 136 -15.86 21.14 -6.24
N LEU A 137 -16.25 19.90 -6.55
CA LEU A 137 -15.37 18.74 -6.36
C LEU A 137 -14.21 18.75 -7.36
N GLU A 138 -14.44 19.16 -8.60
CA GLU A 138 -13.39 19.34 -9.62
C GLU A 138 -12.36 20.39 -9.16
N ASP A 139 -12.82 21.57 -8.76
CA ASP A 139 -11.98 22.64 -8.22
C ASP A 139 -11.15 22.17 -7.00
N ALA A 140 -11.75 21.36 -6.13
CA ALA A 140 -11.05 20.75 -4.99
C ALA A 140 -9.96 19.75 -5.44
N LEU A 141 -10.27 18.88 -6.41
CA LEU A 141 -9.34 17.87 -6.91
C LEU A 141 -8.19 18.48 -7.71
N ILE A 142 -8.39 19.61 -8.41
CA ILE A 142 -7.31 20.39 -9.06
C ILE A 142 -6.27 20.81 -8.01
N LEU A 143 -6.71 21.42 -6.90
CA LEU A 143 -5.82 21.83 -5.80
C LEU A 143 -5.13 20.62 -5.13
N LEU A 144 -5.85 19.50 -4.98
CA LEU A 144 -5.28 18.28 -4.40
C LEU A 144 -4.29 17.58 -5.35
N THR A 145 -4.44 17.71 -6.67
CA THR A 145 -3.49 17.17 -7.66
C THR A 145 -2.14 17.89 -7.60
N GLU A 146 -2.15 19.22 -7.40
CA GLU A 146 -0.92 19.98 -7.14
C GLU A 146 -0.22 19.52 -5.85
N LEU A 147 -1.00 19.22 -4.80
CA LEU A 147 -0.46 18.66 -3.55
C LEU A 147 0.04 17.22 -3.73
N GLU A 148 -0.64 16.37 -4.50
CA GLU A 148 -0.20 15.00 -4.82
C GLU A 148 1.16 15.03 -5.53
N TYR A 149 1.31 15.86 -6.56
CA TYR A 149 2.57 16.02 -7.29
C TYR A 149 3.71 16.49 -6.36
N ASN A 150 3.48 17.56 -5.60
CA ASN A 150 4.49 18.18 -4.74
C ASN A 150 4.89 17.31 -3.53
N LEU A 151 3.93 16.66 -2.87
CA LEU A 151 4.17 15.92 -1.62
C LEU A 151 4.53 14.45 -1.84
N LEU A 152 4.04 13.82 -2.92
CA LEU A 152 4.33 12.41 -3.24
C LEU A 152 5.39 12.26 -4.35
N SER A 153 6.02 13.37 -4.76
CA SER A 153 7.09 13.44 -5.77
C SER A 153 6.71 12.78 -7.11
N GLY A 154 5.46 12.91 -7.54
CA GLY A 154 4.96 12.32 -8.78
C GLY A 154 5.02 10.79 -8.85
N LYS A 155 5.01 10.08 -7.71
CA LYS A 155 4.97 8.60 -7.67
C LYS A 155 3.56 8.02 -7.67
N PHE A 156 2.56 8.85 -7.40
CA PHE A 156 1.14 8.52 -7.37
C PHE A 156 0.39 9.59 -8.15
N PHE A 157 -0.65 9.19 -8.86
CA PHE A 157 -1.48 10.05 -9.72
C PHE A 157 -2.98 9.82 -9.47
N ILE A 158 -3.35 9.29 -8.30
CA ILE A 158 -4.70 8.79 -8.03
C ILE A 158 -5.73 9.93 -8.04
N ILE A 159 -5.34 11.14 -7.60
CA ILE A 159 -6.21 12.32 -7.64
C ILE A 159 -6.30 12.85 -9.08
N SER A 160 -5.18 12.85 -9.80
CA SER A 160 -5.14 13.22 -11.23
C SER A 160 -6.02 12.30 -12.09
N ASP A 161 -5.95 10.99 -11.87
CA ASP A 161 -6.74 9.97 -12.59
C ASP A 161 -8.24 10.14 -12.28
N MET A 162 -8.60 10.33 -11.00
CA MET A 162 -9.99 10.60 -10.59
C MET A 162 -10.53 11.91 -11.19
N LEU A 163 -9.71 12.96 -11.26
CA LEU A 163 -10.07 14.24 -11.88
C LEU A 163 -10.31 14.07 -13.40
N ALA A 164 -9.48 13.29 -14.08
CA ALA A 164 -9.67 12.98 -15.50
C ALA A 164 -10.94 12.17 -15.76
N GLU A 165 -11.29 11.25 -14.84
CA GLU A 165 -12.52 10.45 -14.93
C GLU A 165 -13.78 11.32 -14.73
N LEU A 166 -13.80 12.17 -13.69
CA LEU A 166 -14.92 13.10 -13.45
C LEU A 166 -15.16 14.05 -14.62
N ARG A 167 -14.08 14.56 -15.24
CA ARG A 167 -14.17 15.42 -16.44
C ARG A 167 -14.77 14.69 -17.63
N ARG A 168 -14.43 13.41 -17.85
CA ARG A 168 -15.01 12.60 -18.93
C ARG A 168 -16.52 12.44 -18.73
N HIS A 169 -16.93 12.07 -17.52
CA HIS A 169 -18.34 11.95 -17.16
C HIS A 169 -19.14 13.26 -17.19
N ASN A 170 -18.49 14.42 -17.11
CA ASN A 170 -19.17 15.73 -17.27
C ASN A 170 -19.21 16.18 -18.74
N GLY A 171 -18.28 15.69 -19.57
CA GLY A 171 -18.24 15.94 -21.02
C GLY A 171 -19.37 15.21 -21.76
N ASP A 172 -19.58 13.92 -21.47
CA ASP A 172 -20.64 13.11 -22.11
C ASP A 172 -22.05 13.68 -21.84
N ASP A 173 -22.28 14.24 -20.64
CA ASP A 173 -23.54 14.91 -20.27
C ASP A 173 -23.78 16.22 -21.07
N THR A 174 -22.73 16.80 -21.68
CA THR A 174 -22.80 18.08 -22.42
C THR A 174 -23.12 17.89 -23.92
N GLU A 175 -22.70 16.80 -24.55
CA GLU A 175 -22.93 16.58 -25.99
C GLU A 175 -24.37 16.20 -26.36
N ILE A 176 -25.24 15.90 -25.38
CA ILE A 176 -26.65 15.51 -25.62
C ILE A 176 -27.58 16.73 -25.85
N SER A 177 -27.13 17.96 -25.63
CA SER A 177 -27.97 19.17 -25.77
C SER A 177 -28.03 19.78 -27.18
N ASP A 178 -27.04 19.54 -28.06
CA ASP A 178 -26.90 20.28 -29.33
C ASP A 178 -27.03 19.36 -30.57
N SER A 179 -28.23 18.83 -30.77
CA SER A 179 -28.62 18.28 -32.08
C SER A 179 -29.32 19.34 -32.93
N GLU A 180 -28.64 19.86 -33.96
CA GLU A 180 -29.11 19.91 -35.37
C GLU A 180 -28.22 20.83 -36.28
N GLN A 181 -28.21 20.53 -37.59
CA GLN A 181 -27.60 21.29 -38.71
C GLN A 181 -26.06 21.30 -38.79
N HIS A 182 -25.37 20.53 -39.65
CA HIS A 182 -25.60 20.36 -41.10
C HIS A 182 -24.86 19.13 -41.67
N ALA A 183 -25.37 18.58 -42.78
CA ALA A 183 -24.74 17.49 -43.54
C ALA A 183 -24.25 17.95 -44.93
N SER A 184 -23.16 17.36 -45.46
CA SER A 184 -23.01 16.86 -46.86
C SER A 184 -21.58 16.40 -47.24
N ALA A 185 -21.38 15.07 -47.30
CA ALA A 185 -20.89 14.25 -48.46
C ALA A 185 -19.65 14.62 -49.35
N PRO A 186 -19.04 13.65 -50.10
CA PRO A 186 -17.58 13.44 -50.09
C PRO A 186 -16.88 13.36 -51.51
N PRO A 187 -15.95 12.43 -51.89
CA PRO A 187 -14.69 12.78 -52.58
C PRO A 187 -14.50 12.18 -54.01
N PRO A 188 -13.31 12.31 -54.64
CA PRO A 188 -12.89 11.38 -55.70
C PRO A 188 -11.41 10.88 -55.65
N ASP A 189 -11.27 9.55 -55.57
CA ASP A 189 -10.57 8.62 -56.49
C ASP A 189 -9.13 8.83 -57.03
N THR A 190 -8.28 7.85 -56.67
CA THR A 190 -7.22 7.12 -57.43
C THR A 190 -6.55 7.67 -58.69
N GLU A 191 -5.21 7.59 -58.72
CA GLU A 191 -4.50 6.78 -59.73
C GLU A 191 -3.12 6.27 -59.24
N ASN A 192 -2.53 5.27 -59.92
CA ASN A 192 -1.51 4.36 -59.37
C ASN A 192 -0.44 3.96 -60.40
N ILE A 193 0.81 4.47 -60.29
CA ILE A 193 1.95 4.04 -61.14
C ILE A 193 3.26 3.93 -60.32
N LYS A 194 3.94 2.78 -60.48
CA LYS A 194 5.36 2.49 -60.11
C LYS A 194 6.06 1.90 -61.37
N PRO A 195 7.38 1.60 -61.35
CA PRO A 195 8.52 2.47 -61.04
C PRO A 195 9.61 2.36 -62.15
N VAL A 196 10.66 3.19 -62.12
CA VAL A 196 11.89 2.93 -62.91
C VAL A 196 13.14 3.17 -62.06
N SER A 197 14.01 2.17 -62.02
CA SER A 197 15.35 2.22 -61.45
C SER A 197 16.41 2.55 -62.51
N ARG A 198 17.55 3.12 -62.09
CA ARG A 198 18.76 3.18 -62.92
C ARG A 198 19.99 2.87 -62.07
N VAL A 199 20.84 2.00 -62.62
CA VAL A 199 22.07 1.44 -62.03
C VAL A 199 23.29 2.14 -62.63
N LEU A 200 24.39 2.19 -61.87
CA LEU A 200 25.78 2.17 -62.38
C LEU A 200 26.64 1.54 -61.25
N SER A 201 27.13 0.30 -61.38
CA SER A 201 28.43 -0.12 -61.95
C SER A 201 29.63 0.12 -60.99
N THR A 202 30.74 -0.65 -60.97
CA THR A 202 31.34 -1.51 -62.01
C THR A 202 32.38 -2.51 -61.42
N ASP A 203 32.50 -3.72 -62.01
CA ASP A 203 33.74 -4.47 -62.37
C ASP A 203 34.84 -4.88 -61.32
N VAL A 204 35.70 -5.92 -61.51
CA VAL A 204 36.03 -6.80 -62.67
C VAL A 204 36.49 -8.23 -62.24
N LYS A 205 36.78 -9.13 -63.21
CA LYS A 205 36.93 -10.62 -63.09
C LYS A 205 38.38 -11.18 -63.16
N SER A 206 38.50 -12.53 -63.01
CA SER A 206 39.49 -13.45 -63.66
C SER A 206 40.80 -13.77 -62.89
N ASN A 207 41.38 -14.99 -62.81
CA ASN A 207 40.92 -16.38 -63.10
C ASN A 207 41.79 -17.46 -62.33
N ASP A 208 41.62 -18.74 -62.66
CA ASP A 208 42.14 -20.00 -62.04
C ASP A 208 43.66 -20.31 -62.12
N ILE A 209 44.19 -21.05 -61.13
CA ILE A 209 45.06 -22.27 -61.28
C ILE A 209 44.82 -23.24 -60.06
N PRO A 210 45.41 -24.47 -59.91
CA PRO A 210 44.60 -25.66 -59.59
C PRO A 210 44.76 -26.25 -58.17
N VAL A 211 43.93 -27.28 -57.91
CA VAL A 211 43.68 -27.95 -56.61
C VAL A 211 44.89 -28.67 -55.99
N GLN A 212 45.10 -28.47 -54.68
CA GLN A 212 45.49 -29.56 -53.78
C GLN A 212 44.74 -29.47 -52.43
N LYS A 213 44.27 -30.62 -51.93
CA LYS A 213 43.35 -30.74 -50.76
C LYS A 213 44.01 -30.36 -49.44
N ASN A 214 43.26 -29.73 -48.52
CA ASN A 214 42.78 -30.40 -47.29
C ASN A 214 41.97 -29.49 -46.32
N ASN A 215 41.10 -30.15 -45.53
CA ASN A 215 40.55 -29.78 -44.22
C ASN A 215 39.35 -28.81 -44.10
N MET A 216 38.23 -29.42 -43.63
CA MET A 216 37.17 -28.93 -42.72
C MET A 216 36.57 -27.53 -42.94
N SER A 217 35.26 -27.47 -43.23
CA SER A 217 34.59 -26.21 -43.54
C SER A 217 34.40 -25.32 -42.30
N ILE A 218 34.71 -24.02 -42.46
CA ILE A 218 34.56 -23.00 -41.41
C ILE A 218 33.09 -22.90 -40.92
N ASN A 219 32.13 -23.21 -41.79
CA ASN A 219 30.69 -23.18 -41.51
C ASN A 219 30.26 -24.20 -40.43
N ASP A 220 30.99 -25.30 -40.25
CA ASP A 220 30.67 -26.31 -39.24
C ASP A 220 31.08 -25.83 -37.84
N CYS A 221 32.21 -25.11 -37.73
CA CYS A 221 32.68 -24.51 -36.48
C CYS A 221 31.70 -23.45 -35.96
N GLU A 222 31.18 -22.58 -36.83
CA GLU A 222 30.18 -21.58 -36.44
C GLU A 222 28.82 -22.18 -36.01
N LYS A 223 28.42 -23.30 -36.62
CA LYS A 223 27.20 -24.02 -36.20
C LYS A 223 27.39 -24.66 -34.84
N ILE A 224 28.54 -25.29 -34.60
CA ILE A 224 28.88 -25.89 -33.31
C ILE A 224 28.94 -24.81 -32.22
N HIS A 225 29.59 -23.67 -32.47
CA HIS A 225 29.67 -22.58 -31.50
C HIS A 225 28.30 -21.95 -31.19
N ARG A 226 27.45 -21.74 -32.21
CA ARG A 226 26.04 -21.31 -32.00
C ARG A 226 25.24 -22.33 -31.20
N TYR A 227 25.40 -23.63 -31.47
CA TYR A 227 24.71 -24.69 -30.75
C TYR A 227 25.10 -24.74 -29.26
N TYR A 228 26.39 -24.64 -28.94
CA TYR A 228 26.84 -24.54 -27.55
C TYR A 228 26.31 -23.27 -26.85
N ASN A 229 26.34 -22.11 -27.51
CA ASN A 229 25.81 -20.87 -26.93
C ASN A 229 24.30 -20.96 -26.65
N VAL A 230 23.52 -21.62 -27.53
CA VAL A 230 22.10 -21.91 -27.27
C VAL A 230 21.93 -22.88 -26.10
N ILE A 231 22.76 -23.94 -25.98
CA ILE A 231 22.71 -24.85 -24.83
C ILE A 231 23.03 -24.12 -23.52
N TYR A 232 24.06 -23.27 -23.48
CA TYR A 232 24.39 -22.49 -22.28
C TYR A 232 23.27 -21.49 -21.93
N PHE A 233 22.63 -20.87 -22.93
CA PHE A 233 21.47 -20.00 -22.70
C PHE A 233 20.26 -20.78 -22.13
N ILE A 234 19.89 -21.90 -22.75
CA ILE A 234 18.78 -22.75 -22.28
C ILE A 234 19.09 -23.34 -20.89
N SER A 235 20.34 -23.76 -20.64
CA SER A 235 20.79 -24.20 -19.32
C SER A 235 20.70 -23.09 -18.28
N GLY A 236 21.15 -21.87 -18.60
CA GLY A 236 21.03 -20.70 -17.74
C GLY A 236 19.57 -20.32 -17.43
N VAL A 237 18.69 -20.37 -18.43
CA VAL A 237 17.24 -20.15 -18.25
C VAL A 237 16.62 -21.25 -17.39
N LEU A 238 16.92 -22.52 -17.65
CA LEU A 238 16.45 -23.64 -16.82
C LEU A 238 16.94 -23.52 -15.38
N LEU A 239 18.18 -23.10 -15.16
CA LEU A 239 18.76 -22.91 -13.83
C LEU A 239 18.15 -21.70 -13.11
N ALA A 240 17.87 -20.60 -13.81
CA ALA A 240 17.14 -19.46 -13.27
C ALA A 240 15.68 -19.79 -12.92
N VAL A 241 14.99 -20.56 -13.78
CA VAL A 241 13.64 -21.09 -13.50
C VAL A 241 13.68 -22.05 -12.31
N PHE A 242 14.65 -22.95 -12.24
CA PHE A 242 14.84 -23.87 -11.13
C PHE A 242 15.11 -23.14 -9.81
N LEU A 243 15.97 -22.10 -9.82
CA LEU A 243 16.22 -21.25 -8.65
C LEU A 243 14.97 -20.47 -8.23
N SER A 244 14.24 -19.85 -9.16
CA SER A 244 13.01 -19.11 -8.83
C SER A 244 11.88 -20.00 -8.29
N TYR A 245 11.83 -21.27 -8.72
CA TYR A 245 10.89 -22.26 -8.18
C TYR A 245 11.35 -22.88 -6.85
N SER A 246 12.65 -23.12 -6.69
CA SER A 246 13.23 -23.78 -5.51
C SER A 246 13.47 -22.84 -4.34
N CYS A 247 13.58 -21.53 -4.57
CA CYS A 247 13.63 -20.51 -3.51
C CYS A 247 12.27 -20.33 -2.78
N ARG A 248 11.23 -21.09 -3.12
CA ARG A 248 10.00 -21.12 -2.34
C ARG A 248 10.25 -21.86 -1.00
N PRO A 249 9.88 -21.29 0.16
CA PRO A 249 10.08 -21.92 1.46
C PRO A 249 9.40 -23.30 1.56
N GLU A 250 8.22 -23.47 0.96
CA GLU A 250 7.52 -24.76 0.87
C GLU A 250 8.34 -25.84 0.14
N THR A 251 9.09 -25.48 -0.90
CA THR A 251 9.94 -26.40 -1.68
C THR A 251 11.18 -26.79 -0.89
N ALA A 252 11.86 -25.80 -0.28
CA ALA A 252 13.02 -26.03 0.58
C ALA A 252 12.66 -26.93 1.79
N LEU A 253 11.53 -26.68 2.45
CA LEU A 253 11.03 -27.49 3.57
C LEU A 253 10.61 -28.91 3.14
N LYS A 254 9.96 -29.08 1.98
CA LYS A 254 9.69 -30.40 1.40
C LYS A 254 10.97 -31.18 1.14
N LEU A 255 11.99 -30.53 0.57
CA LEU A 255 13.29 -31.16 0.32
C LEU A 255 14.00 -31.53 1.63
N LYS A 256 14.01 -30.63 2.64
CA LYS A 256 14.58 -30.92 3.97
C LYS A 256 13.97 -32.14 4.65
N ARG A 257 12.67 -32.40 4.46
CA ARG A 257 11.99 -33.60 4.97
C ARG A 257 12.32 -34.87 4.16
N ALA A 258 12.56 -34.74 2.86
CA ALA A 258 12.85 -35.88 1.97
C ALA A 258 14.34 -36.28 1.98
N MET A 259 15.23 -35.30 2.14
CA MET A 259 16.69 -35.44 2.15
C MET A 259 17.28 -34.51 3.23
N PRO A 260 17.21 -34.89 4.52
CA PRO A 260 18.07 -34.28 5.51
C PRO A 260 19.54 -34.43 5.09
N ASP A 261 20.38 -33.48 5.49
CA ASP A 261 21.84 -33.52 5.35
C ASP A 261 22.41 -33.56 3.91
N SER A 262 21.62 -33.12 2.92
CA SER A 262 22.09 -32.86 1.55
C SER A 262 22.61 -31.42 1.38
N PHE A 263 23.71 -31.24 0.63
CA PHE A 263 24.21 -29.93 0.22
C PHE A 263 23.15 -29.06 -0.46
N LEU A 264 22.27 -29.66 -1.28
CA LEU A 264 21.16 -28.94 -1.91
C LEU A 264 20.11 -28.49 -0.88
N THR A 265 19.90 -29.27 0.18
CA THR A 265 19.03 -28.90 1.29
C THR A 265 19.62 -27.72 2.06
N GLU A 266 20.89 -27.78 2.47
CA GLU A 266 21.55 -26.68 3.18
C GLU A 266 21.53 -25.38 2.35
N MET A 267 21.91 -25.47 1.06
CA MET A 267 21.86 -24.37 0.12
C MET A 267 20.45 -23.77 0.02
N LEU A 268 19.42 -24.58 -0.23
CA LEU A 268 18.05 -24.08 -0.42
C LEU A 268 17.42 -23.57 0.89
N MET A 269 17.76 -24.15 2.04
CA MET A 269 17.33 -23.63 3.35
C MET A 269 17.97 -22.27 3.66
N ASN A 270 19.22 -22.04 3.24
CA ASN A 270 19.89 -20.74 3.35
C ASN A 270 19.29 -19.71 2.37
N TYR A 271 19.14 -20.06 1.08
CA TYR A 271 18.55 -19.17 0.06
C TYR A 271 17.08 -18.82 0.32
N SER A 272 16.29 -19.71 0.95
CA SER A 272 14.91 -19.42 1.36
C SER A 272 14.80 -18.67 2.70
N GLY A 273 15.91 -18.45 3.41
CA GLY A 273 15.93 -17.81 4.74
C GLY A 273 15.33 -18.66 5.86
N CYS A 274 15.19 -19.98 5.67
CA CYS A 274 14.53 -20.91 6.58
C CYS A 274 15.49 -21.71 7.46
N SER A 275 16.79 -21.41 7.46
CA SER A 275 17.82 -22.14 8.21
C SER A 275 17.60 -22.10 9.73
N GLU A 276 17.11 -20.99 10.27
CA GLU A 276 16.96 -20.73 11.73
C GLU A 276 15.58 -21.11 12.33
N ILE A 277 14.82 -22.03 11.72
CA ILE A 277 13.55 -22.48 12.33
C ILE A 277 13.82 -23.36 13.56
N THR A 278 13.61 -22.80 14.75
CA THR A 278 13.34 -23.57 15.97
C THR A 278 11.82 -23.59 16.23
N PRO A 279 11.13 -24.75 16.10
CA PRO A 279 9.67 -24.83 16.26
C PRO A 279 9.13 -24.62 17.69
N ASP A 280 10.00 -24.31 18.64
CA ASP A 280 9.72 -24.30 20.07
C ASP A 280 10.16 -22.95 20.67
N SER A 281 9.37 -21.92 20.40
CA SER A 281 9.40 -20.67 21.16
C SER A 281 8.08 -20.55 21.91
N THR A 282 8.15 -20.76 23.23
CA THR A 282 7.04 -20.50 24.15
C THR A 282 6.57 -19.06 23.96
N ASP A 283 5.35 -18.88 23.47
CA ASP A 283 4.88 -17.58 23.00
C ASP A 283 4.89 -16.50 24.10
N SER A 284 5.57 -15.39 23.82
CA SER A 284 5.70 -14.26 24.71
C SER A 284 4.36 -13.56 24.96
N TRP A 285 3.45 -13.58 23.99
CA TRP A 285 2.09 -13.08 24.16
C TRP A 285 1.29 -13.95 25.13
N THR A 286 1.41 -15.27 25.04
CA THR A 286 0.80 -16.21 26.00
C THR A 286 1.31 -15.96 27.43
N GLN A 287 2.62 -15.69 27.62
CA GLN A 287 3.17 -15.34 28.93
C GLN A 287 2.68 -13.98 29.45
N LEU A 288 2.63 -12.96 28.59
CA LEU A 288 2.14 -11.64 28.97
C LEU A 288 0.63 -11.64 29.25
N SER A 289 -0.17 -12.35 28.43
CA SER A 289 -1.61 -12.56 28.65
C SER A 289 -1.84 -13.19 30.01
N LYS A 290 -1.13 -14.28 30.31
CA LYS A 290 -1.23 -14.94 31.62
C LYS A 290 -0.96 -13.97 32.78
N LYS A 291 0.06 -13.11 32.69
CA LYS A 291 0.33 -12.10 33.73
C LYS A 291 -0.79 -11.06 33.88
N ILE A 292 -1.50 -10.74 32.80
CA ILE A 292 -2.68 -9.86 32.80
C ILE A 292 -3.89 -10.58 33.42
N ASP A 293 -4.08 -11.86 33.10
CA ASP A 293 -5.13 -12.70 33.67
C ASP A 293 -4.93 -12.91 35.18
N ASP A 294 -3.72 -13.30 35.61
CA ASP A 294 -3.30 -13.45 37.01
C ASP A 294 -3.50 -12.13 37.81
N PHE A 295 -3.25 -10.97 37.18
CA PHE A 295 -3.50 -9.66 37.80
C PHE A 295 -5.00 -9.35 37.90
N THR A 296 -5.78 -9.72 36.88
CA THR A 296 -7.24 -9.51 36.87
C THR A 296 -7.92 -10.35 37.96
N GLU A 297 -7.49 -11.61 38.13
CA GLU A 297 -7.92 -12.47 39.24
C GLU A 297 -7.52 -11.89 40.61
N THR A 298 -6.30 -11.34 40.71
CA THR A 298 -5.85 -10.62 41.92
C THR A 298 -6.75 -9.43 42.25
N LEU A 299 -7.12 -8.60 41.27
CA LEU A 299 -8.01 -7.45 41.47
C LEU A 299 -9.41 -7.91 41.90
N LYS A 300 -9.97 -8.92 41.24
CA LYS A 300 -11.28 -9.48 41.58
C LYS A 300 -11.31 -10.02 43.02
N THR A 301 -10.27 -10.75 43.42
CA THR A 301 -10.15 -11.28 44.80
C THR A 301 -10.12 -10.16 45.84
N ILE A 302 -9.49 -9.03 45.51
CA ILE A 302 -9.43 -7.85 46.39
C ILE A 302 -10.79 -7.15 46.46
N GLU A 303 -11.52 -7.05 45.34
CA GLU A 303 -12.88 -6.51 45.29
C GLU A 303 -13.88 -7.37 46.09
N ASP A 304 -13.87 -8.69 45.88
CA ASP A 304 -14.75 -9.66 46.55
C ASP A 304 -14.53 -9.68 48.09
N ASN A 305 -13.28 -9.51 48.55
CA ASN A 305 -12.93 -9.52 49.98
C ASN A 305 -12.99 -8.13 50.65
N GLY A 306 -13.12 -7.03 49.90
CA GLY A 306 -13.02 -5.67 50.43
C GLY A 306 -11.61 -5.27 50.88
N ASP A 307 -10.58 -5.95 50.39
CA ASP A 307 -9.17 -5.66 50.65
C ASP A 307 -8.68 -4.41 49.87
N TYR A 308 -7.42 -4.02 50.07
CA TYR A 308 -6.79 -2.93 49.32
C TYR A 308 -5.47 -3.34 48.66
N ILE A 309 -5.23 -2.83 47.45
CA ILE A 309 -3.93 -2.96 46.77
C ILE A 309 -3.05 -1.74 47.02
N THR A 310 -1.78 -1.96 47.35
CA THR A 310 -0.82 -0.85 47.56
C THR A 310 -0.25 -0.34 46.23
N ILE A 311 0.10 0.95 46.18
CA ILE A 311 0.78 1.56 45.04
C ILE A 311 2.13 0.86 44.75
N SER A 312 2.82 0.35 45.78
CA SER A 312 4.05 -0.43 45.60
C SER A 312 3.79 -1.74 44.87
N ARG A 313 2.73 -2.50 45.24
CA ARG A 313 2.37 -3.76 44.58
C ARG A 313 1.92 -3.53 43.13
N LEU A 314 1.15 -2.47 42.86
CA LEU A 314 0.80 -2.06 41.50
C LEU A 314 2.05 -1.75 40.64
N LYS A 315 3.03 -1.03 41.20
CA LYS A 315 4.31 -0.75 40.51
C LYS A 315 5.09 -2.03 40.21
N THR A 316 5.13 -2.99 41.13
CA THR A 316 5.78 -4.29 40.91
C THR A 316 5.12 -5.06 39.77
N ILE A 317 3.79 -5.14 39.74
CA ILE A 317 3.04 -5.86 38.69
C ILE A 317 3.25 -5.18 37.33
N ALA A 318 3.13 -3.85 37.25
CA ALA A 318 3.37 -3.11 36.02
C ALA A 318 4.83 -3.21 35.54
N TYR A 319 5.80 -3.27 36.46
CA TYR A 319 7.20 -3.51 36.11
C TYR A 319 7.43 -4.92 35.58
N ASP A 320 6.84 -5.93 36.20
CA ASP A 320 6.96 -7.33 35.82
C ASP A 320 6.36 -7.61 34.42
N MET A 321 5.14 -7.09 34.15
CA MET A 321 4.54 -7.10 32.81
C MET A 321 5.44 -6.40 31.77
N LYS A 322 6.02 -5.24 32.14
CA LYS A 322 6.95 -4.51 31.27
C LYS A 322 8.26 -5.26 31.04
N SER A 323 8.79 -5.99 32.03
CA SER A 323 9.99 -6.83 31.87
C SER A 323 9.72 -7.95 30.87
N THR A 324 8.63 -8.70 31.07
CA THR A 324 8.22 -9.77 30.14
C THR A 324 7.94 -9.24 28.73
N PHE A 325 7.47 -8.01 28.56
CA PHE A 325 7.36 -7.37 27.24
C PHE A 325 8.72 -6.95 26.63
N LEU A 326 9.71 -6.57 27.45
CA LEU A 326 11.02 -6.09 27.01
C LEU A 326 12.08 -7.19 26.86
N GLU A 327 11.84 -8.39 27.38
CA GLU A 327 12.69 -9.58 27.21
C GLU A 327 12.73 -10.09 25.76
N TYR A 328 11.77 -9.66 24.92
CA TYR A 328 11.62 -10.12 23.55
C TYR A 328 11.92 -9.03 22.51
N ASP A 329 12.26 -9.48 21.31
CA ASP A 329 12.62 -8.64 20.18
C ASP A 329 11.47 -7.70 19.77
N THR A 330 11.78 -6.42 19.50
CA THR A 330 10.76 -5.42 19.13
C THR A 330 9.93 -5.92 17.93
N PRO A 331 8.58 -5.98 18.04
CA PRO A 331 7.71 -6.50 16.98
C PRO A 331 7.92 -5.80 15.63
N VAL A 332 7.80 -6.57 14.54
CA VAL A 332 8.09 -6.09 13.17
C VAL A 332 7.27 -4.86 12.80
N ASN A 333 5.98 -4.82 13.15
CA ASN A 333 5.11 -3.66 12.94
C ASN A 333 5.59 -2.41 13.70
N VAL A 334 6.16 -2.58 14.90
CA VAL A 334 6.74 -1.48 15.69
C VAL A 334 8.06 -1.01 15.08
N ARG A 335 8.93 -1.92 14.62
CA ARG A 335 10.17 -1.57 13.89
C ARG A 335 9.87 -0.82 12.59
N ILE A 336 8.89 -1.28 11.82
CA ILE A 336 8.39 -0.60 10.61
C ILE A 336 7.87 0.81 10.95
N SER A 337 7.02 0.93 11.98
CA SER A 337 6.49 2.23 12.43
C SER A 337 7.61 3.18 12.91
N LYS A 338 8.63 2.65 13.60
CA LYS A 338 9.82 3.40 14.01
C LYS A 338 10.58 3.97 12.81
N LEU A 339 10.78 3.19 11.75
CA LEU A 339 11.41 3.65 10.50
C LEU A 339 10.56 4.70 9.76
N TYR A 340 9.23 4.58 9.76
CA TYR A 340 8.35 5.58 9.15
C TYR A 340 8.28 6.90 9.92
N ASN A 341 8.47 6.88 11.25
CA ASN A 341 8.20 8.03 12.12
C ASN A 341 9.46 8.73 12.66
N ASN A 342 10.61 8.05 12.81
CA ASN A 342 11.81 8.63 13.42
C ASN A 342 12.77 9.24 12.39
N MET A 343 12.65 10.54 12.19
CA MET A 343 13.44 11.32 11.22
C MET A 343 14.92 11.58 11.64
N SER A 344 15.38 11.01 12.75
CA SER A 344 16.73 11.23 13.32
C SER A 344 17.57 9.95 13.45
N MET A 345 17.29 8.91 12.66
CA MET A 345 18.08 7.68 12.63
C MET A 345 19.24 7.80 11.63
N GLY A 346 20.42 7.27 12.00
CA GLY A 346 21.55 7.16 11.08
C GLY A 346 21.25 6.21 9.92
N LYS A 347 21.97 6.36 8.81
CA LYS A 347 21.77 5.51 7.62
C LYS A 347 22.09 4.03 7.94
N GLU A 348 23.08 3.82 8.79
CA GLU A 348 23.52 2.53 9.30
C GLU A 348 22.43 1.88 10.17
N ASP A 349 21.78 2.66 11.05
CA ASP A 349 20.67 2.18 11.88
C ASP A 349 19.42 1.84 11.04
N ILE A 350 19.13 2.63 10.01
CA ILE A 350 18.04 2.36 9.06
C ILE A 350 18.28 1.03 8.34
N ASN A 351 19.49 0.83 7.78
CA ASN A 351 19.85 -0.41 7.11
C ASN A 351 19.75 -1.62 8.05
N ARG A 352 20.26 -1.49 9.28
CA ARG A 352 20.21 -2.55 10.30
C ARG A 352 18.77 -2.93 10.66
N GLU A 353 17.87 -1.96 10.86
CA GLU A 353 16.46 -2.24 11.16
C GLU A 353 15.75 -2.87 9.95
N LEU A 354 16.08 -2.46 8.71
CA LEU A 354 15.57 -3.10 7.49
C LEU A 354 16.02 -4.56 7.35
N GLU A 355 17.29 -4.86 7.65
CA GLU A 355 17.81 -6.24 7.66
C GLU A 355 17.08 -7.12 8.70
N ILE A 356 16.83 -6.58 9.90
CA ILE A 356 16.08 -7.28 10.96
C ILE A 356 14.63 -7.52 10.53
N ILE A 357 13.97 -6.52 9.94
CA ILE A 357 12.60 -6.64 9.41
C ILE A 357 12.55 -7.72 8.31
N GLN A 358 13.48 -7.70 7.35
CA GLN A 358 13.54 -8.69 6.28
C GLN A 358 13.77 -10.11 6.81
N ARG A 359 14.66 -10.28 7.80
CA ARG A 359 14.89 -11.57 8.46
C ARG A 359 13.63 -12.11 9.14
N ASN A 360 12.92 -11.26 9.88
CA ASN A 360 11.69 -11.66 10.57
C ASN A 360 10.55 -11.99 9.59
N ILE A 361 10.42 -11.25 8.47
CA ILE A 361 9.47 -11.58 7.40
C ILE A 361 9.79 -12.94 6.78
N ASN A 362 11.07 -13.23 6.51
CA ASN A 362 11.50 -14.53 6.00
C ASN A 362 11.15 -15.65 6.99
N LYS A 363 11.45 -15.46 8.29
CA LYS A 363 11.09 -16.41 9.36
C LYS A 363 9.58 -16.71 9.39
N PHE A 364 8.72 -15.70 9.37
CA PHE A 364 7.27 -15.91 9.35
C PHE A 364 6.80 -16.64 8.09
N ASN A 365 7.36 -16.33 6.91
CA ASN A 365 7.05 -17.05 5.67
C ASN A 365 7.44 -18.54 5.75
N CYS A 366 8.55 -18.85 6.41
CA CYS A 366 9.00 -20.21 6.66
C CYS A 366 8.08 -20.96 7.64
N GLU A 367 7.69 -20.34 8.76
CA GLU A 367 6.75 -20.92 9.74
C GLU A 367 5.37 -21.20 9.13
N ILE A 368 4.81 -20.23 8.39
CA ILE A 368 3.54 -20.40 7.65
C ILE A 368 3.64 -21.55 6.64
N SER A 369 4.78 -21.65 5.95
CA SER A 369 5.03 -22.76 5.02
C SER A 369 5.09 -24.11 5.75
N GLU A 370 5.73 -24.17 6.92
CA GLU A 370 5.77 -25.40 7.71
C GLU A 370 4.37 -25.84 8.17
N LEU A 371 3.55 -24.89 8.64
CA LEU A 371 2.17 -25.12 9.06
C LEU A 371 1.28 -25.62 7.91
N LYS A 372 1.37 -25.01 6.72
CA LYS A 372 0.71 -25.52 5.50
C LYS A 372 1.09 -26.97 5.21
N LEU A 373 2.40 -27.28 5.24
CA LEU A 373 2.88 -28.63 5.00
C LEU A 373 2.45 -29.64 6.08
N ARG A 374 2.20 -29.20 7.32
CA ARG A 374 1.59 -30.03 8.36
C ARG A 374 0.11 -30.27 8.04
N ALA A 375 -0.65 -29.22 7.73
CA ALA A 375 -2.08 -29.32 7.38
C ALA A 375 -2.33 -30.25 6.16
N ASP A 376 -1.56 -30.09 5.08
CA ASP A 376 -1.59 -30.96 3.89
C ASP A 376 -1.38 -32.44 4.25
N SER A 377 -0.47 -32.73 5.20
CA SER A 377 -0.18 -34.09 5.64
C SER A 377 -1.31 -34.68 6.50
N SER A 378 -1.92 -33.87 7.36
CA SER A 378 -3.07 -34.28 8.19
C SER A 378 -4.34 -34.52 7.38
N LEU A 379 -4.54 -33.77 6.27
CA LEU A 379 -5.65 -34.00 5.34
C LEU A 379 -5.47 -35.33 4.59
N LYS A 380 -4.28 -35.58 4.01
CA LYS A 380 -3.97 -36.84 3.32
C LYS A 380 -3.97 -38.07 4.25
N GLY A 381 -3.79 -37.86 5.55
CA GLY A 381 -3.93 -38.90 6.58
C GLY A 381 -5.37 -39.25 6.95
N LYS A 382 -6.38 -38.50 6.46
CA LYS A 382 -7.81 -38.79 6.65
C LYS A 382 -8.51 -39.41 5.43
N GLU A 383 -7.82 -39.48 4.29
CA GLU A 383 -8.32 -40.10 3.05
C GLU A 383 -7.81 -41.54 2.84
N ARG A 384 -7.24 -42.14 3.89
CA ARG A 384 -6.84 -43.55 4.00
C ARG A 384 -7.44 -44.16 5.25
#